data_AF-A0A7C7N9F9-F1
#
_entry.id   AF-A0A7C7N9F9-F1
#
_cell.length_a   1.000
_cell.length_b   1.000
_cell.length_c   1.000
_cell.angle_alpha   90.00
_cell.angle_beta   90.00
_cell.angle_gamma   90.00
#
_symmetry.space_group_name_H-M   'P 1'
#
loop_
_entity.id
_entity.type
_entity.pdbx_description
1 polymer ?
#
loop_
_entity_poly.entity_id
_entity_poly.type
_entity_poly.pdbx_seq_one_letter_code
_entity_poly.pdbx_strand_id
1 'polypeptide(L)'
;MRAGLKKIHSATLMTLLLFLPAMLALVPTASATNPLICFVWEEGICDDWDREDDETPSSQTWINSQYDFNMIDTSQVELVMIWAIHEFERESFGDVFGEAFDLGPDDEGQEYDSDRDGIPADYIRNFLGKEGSDGVSVEDKLLSKAEGIIVDMLNSGFGAQTQASAELVDSANVAGTPISCERDPEKDTNDESSSVSQDNAYWPALCLQVTATVDLDASAVNIDSDADIERTYRGLLIMGAEISTGFTLQSPAGHDSNFKIIPPDYAQIVSVTPAAGISLPEYASWGINSKALMQDDEDQTMSVSLRMKYKANASTPAVAVDTSSERGVDIEIILDMRDESNSKLTVEVAIYYIDATTMERWGIDLVALSDDASIPLVTADGIRLAKHNGMIDDNLLKESFPTEALATGINSMLEGNPVTMKEVEIQPTYKDGGMDFVHNIHATESCDDISTLIEPKYYCIAIYICIKIR
;
A
#
# COMPACT_ATOMS: atom_id res chain seq x y z
N MET A 1 73.08 26.65 -69.27
CA MET A 1 71.89 26.37 -68.43
C MET A 1 72.34 25.38 -67.35
N ARG A 2 72.63 25.80 -66.10
CA ARG A 2 71.68 25.91 -64.95
C ARG A 2 70.65 24.76 -64.98
N ALA A 3 70.49 23.85 -64.03
CA ALA A 3 70.88 23.72 -62.62
C ALA A 3 71.06 22.20 -62.33
N GLY A 4 71.94 21.70 -61.46
CA GLY A 4 71.93 21.94 -60.01
C GLY A 4 71.07 20.91 -59.27
N LEU A 5 71.35 19.60 -59.42
CA LEU A 5 70.71 18.55 -58.62
C LEU A 5 71.28 18.62 -57.19
N LYS A 6 70.62 19.39 -56.32
CA LYS A 6 70.96 19.49 -54.90
C LYS A 6 70.77 18.12 -54.24
N LYS A 7 71.82 17.65 -53.56
CA LYS A 7 71.76 16.63 -52.50
C LYS A 7 70.74 17.07 -51.46
N ILE A 8 69.51 16.57 -51.56
CA ILE A 8 68.54 16.64 -50.46
C ILE A 8 69.08 15.72 -49.37
N HIS A 9 69.31 16.31 -48.20
CA HIS A 9 69.93 15.66 -47.06
C HIS A 9 69.11 14.45 -46.60
N SER A 10 69.79 13.31 -46.42
CA SER A 10 69.25 12.12 -45.77
C SER A 10 68.64 12.42 -44.39
N ALA A 11 69.04 13.53 -43.75
CA ALA A 11 68.51 14.00 -42.49
C ALA A 11 67.05 14.48 -42.60
N THR A 12 66.63 15.12 -43.70
CA THR A 12 65.27 15.68 -43.85
C THR A 12 64.22 14.62 -44.18
N LEU A 13 64.62 13.54 -44.87
CA LEU A 13 63.74 12.38 -45.12
C LEU A 13 63.53 11.57 -43.84
N MET A 14 64.57 11.48 -42.99
CA MET A 14 64.52 10.74 -41.74
C MET A 14 63.72 11.48 -40.65
N THR A 15 63.73 12.82 -40.61
CA THR A 15 62.80 13.58 -39.77
C THR A 15 61.36 13.46 -40.26
N LEU A 16 61.10 13.47 -41.57
CA LEU A 16 59.73 13.30 -42.10
C LEU A 16 59.14 11.92 -41.76
N LEU A 17 59.95 10.86 -41.76
CA LEU A 17 59.57 9.49 -41.38
C LEU A 17 59.41 9.29 -39.86
N LEU A 18 60.11 10.08 -39.03
CA LEU A 18 59.96 10.06 -37.56
C LEU A 18 58.77 10.91 -37.07
N PHE A 19 58.33 11.91 -37.84
CA PHE A 19 57.14 12.70 -37.52
C PHE A 19 55.82 12.06 -37.99
N LEU A 20 55.86 11.14 -38.96
CA LEU A 20 54.66 10.43 -39.44
C LEU A 20 53.97 9.57 -38.36
N PRO A 21 54.68 8.78 -37.52
CA PRO A 21 54.04 8.07 -36.40
C PRO A 21 53.65 8.99 -35.23
N ALA A 22 54.26 10.18 -35.10
CA ALA A 22 53.87 11.16 -34.08
C ALA A 22 52.59 11.94 -34.47
N MET A 23 52.31 12.11 -35.77
CA MET A 23 51.01 12.62 -36.25
C MET A 23 49.90 11.57 -36.17
N LEU A 24 50.22 10.27 -36.14
CA LEU A 24 49.25 9.20 -35.86
C LEU A 24 48.91 9.05 -34.37
N ALA A 25 49.68 9.67 -33.47
CA ALA A 25 49.41 9.71 -32.03
C ALA A 25 48.69 10.99 -31.56
N LEU A 26 48.29 11.86 -32.51
CA LEU A 26 47.58 13.12 -32.27
C LEU A 26 46.29 13.23 -33.11
N VAL A 27 45.92 12.17 -33.82
CA VAL A 27 44.52 12.00 -34.21
C VAL A 27 43.84 11.56 -32.92
N PRO A 28 42.89 12.32 -32.35
CA PRO A 28 42.00 11.71 -31.36
C PRO A 28 41.45 10.48 -32.07
N THR A 29 41.66 9.30 -31.50
CA THR A 29 40.84 8.15 -31.88
C THR A 29 39.42 8.56 -31.50
N ALA A 30 38.73 9.22 -32.42
CA ALA A 30 37.29 9.21 -32.46
C ALA A 30 36.92 7.76 -32.77
N SER A 31 36.90 6.96 -31.70
CA SER A 31 35.91 5.90 -31.57
C SER A 31 34.53 6.57 -31.42
N ALA A 32 33.48 5.79 -31.62
CA ALA A 32 32.06 6.15 -31.58
C ALA A 32 31.54 7.04 -32.74
N THR A 33 31.10 6.36 -33.80
CA THR A 33 29.94 6.80 -34.59
C THR A 33 28.68 6.54 -33.76
N ASN A 34 28.25 7.45 -32.86
CA ASN A 34 26.90 7.35 -32.29
C ASN A 34 26.16 8.59 -31.73
N PRO A 35 26.67 9.84 -31.75
CA PRO A 35 25.86 11.02 -31.41
C PRO A 35 24.98 11.51 -32.58
N LEU A 36 24.90 10.76 -33.69
CA LEU A 36 24.22 11.20 -34.90
C LEU A 36 22.71 11.26 -34.75
N ILE A 37 22.08 10.45 -33.88
CA ILE A 37 20.62 10.47 -33.75
C ILE A 37 20.12 11.77 -33.14
N CYS A 38 20.69 12.23 -32.04
CA CYS A 38 20.21 13.46 -31.41
C CYS A 38 20.55 14.70 -32.25
N PHE A 39 21.70 14.67 -32.90
CA PHE A 39 22.16 15.76 -33.77
C PHE A 39 21.40 15.86 -35.10
N VAL A 40 21.09 14.73 -35.76
CA VAL A 40 20.50 14.73 -37.12
C VAL A 40 19.01 15.09 -37.09
N TRP A 41 18.32 14.78 -35.99
CA TRP A 41 16.86 14.84 -35.96
C TRP A 41 16.29 16.02 -35.16
N GLU A 42 16.98 16.51 -34.11
CA GLU A 42 16.49 17.60 -33.24
C GLU A 42 17.53 18.69 -32.91
N GLU A 43 18.69 18.72 -33.58
CA GLU A 43 19.81 19.62 -33.25
C GLU A 43 20.32 19.50 -31.79
N GLY A 44 19.99 18.40 -31.10
CA GLY A 44 20.38 18.12 -29.73
C GLY A 44 21.71 17.39 -29.60
N ILE A 45 22.16 17.24 -28.36
CA ILE A 45 23.36 16.51 -27.97
C ILE A 45 22.88 15.36 -27.08
N CYS A 46 23.40 14.16 -27.33
CA CYS A 46 23.24 13.02 -26.45
C CYS A 46 24.61 12.41 -26.24
N ASP A 47 24.78 11.75 -25.11
CA ASP A 47 25.95 10.98 -24.74
C ASP A 47 26.05 9.73 -25.61
N ASP A 48 27.26 9.20 -25.69
CA ASP A 48 27.50 7.97 -26.42
C ASP A 48 26.83 6.80 -25.67
N TRP A 49 26.07 6.00 -26.41
CA TRP A 49 25.45 4.80 -25.86
C TRP A 49 26.47 3.67 -25.74
N ASP A 50 26.56 3.09 -24.53
CA ASP A 50 27.33 1.88 -24.23
C ASP A 50 26.41 0.86 -23.55
N ARG A 51 26.40 -0.38 -24.05
CA ARG A 51 25.62 -1.46 -23.44
C ARG A 51 26.14 -1.83 -22.06
N GLU A 52 27.44 -1.68 -21.77
CA GLU A 52 27.99 -2.04 -20.46
C GLU A 52 27.47 -1.14 -19.33
N ASP A 53 26.96 0.04 -19.67
CA ASP A 53 26.35 0.98 -18.72
C ASP A 53 24.90 0.64 -18.37
N ASP A 54 24.28 -0.29 -19.11
CA ASP A 54 22.94 -0.76 -18.83
C ASP A 54 22.92 -1.73 -17.63
N GLU A 55 22.21 -1.35 -16.58
CA GLU A 55 22.01 -2.20 -15.41
C GLU A 55 20.82 -3.18 -15.56
N THR A 56 20.10 -3.17 -16.70
CA THR A 56 19.00 -4.07 -17.05
C THR A 56 19.15 -4.71 -18.44
N PRO A 57 20.29 -5.34 -18.78
CA PRO A 57 20.60 -5.78 -20.15
C PRO A 57 19.67 -6.86 -20.72
N SER A 58 18.70 -7.36 -19.95
CA SER A 58 17.70 -8.36 -20.35
C SER A 58 16.29 -7.82 -20.55
N SER A 59 16.05 -6.52 -20.30
CA SER A 59 14.74 -5.87 -20.42
C SER A 59 14.93 -4.46 -20.96
N GLN A 60 13.98 -4.01 -21.79
CA GLN A 60 14.02 -2.69 -22.42
C GLN A 60 13.70 -1.53 -21.46
N THR A 61 13.61 -1.81 -20.17
CA THR A 61 13.16 -0.87 -19.16
C THR A 61 14.14 -0.89 -18.01
N TRP A 62 14.55 0.30 -17.58
CA TRP A 62 15.29 0.48 -16.35
C TRP A 62 14.61 1.59 -15.56
N ILE A 63 13.87 1.19 -14.52
CA ILE A 63 13.16 2.12 -13.65
C ILE A 63 13.48 1.86 -12.19
N ASN A 64 13.90 2.90 -11.48
CA ASN A 64 13.90 2.92 -10.02
C ASN A 64 12.60 3.56 -9.54
N SER A 65 11.78 2.82 -8.79
CA SER A 65 10.41 3.24 -8.47
C SER A 65 10.13 3.25 -6.97
N GLN A 66 9.31 4.22 -6.56
CA GLN A 66 8.75 4.34 -5.22
C GLN A 66 7.23 4.34 -5.33
N TYR A 67 6.57 3.46 -4.58
CA TYR A 67 5.11 3.37 -4.49
C TYR A 67 4.69 3.59 -3.04
N ASP A 68 4.02 4.70 -2.76
CA ASP A 68 3.50 5.05 -1.44
C ASP A 68 1.98 4.83 -1.43
N PHE A 69 1.54 3.75 -0.80
CA PHE A 69 0.12 3.47 -0.53
C PHE A 69 -0.28 4.11 0.80
N ASN A 70 -1.17 5.08 0.72
CA ASN A 70 -1.76 5.77 1.86
C ASN A 70 -3.20 5.30 2.05
N MET A 71 -3.43 4.49 3.08
CA MET A 71 -4.78 4.03 3.42
C MET A 71 -5.53 5.17 4.12
N ILE A 72 -6.53 5.74 3.47
CA ILE A 72 -7.32 6.84 4.04
C ILE A 72 -8.36 6.28 5.00
N ASP A 73 -9.10 5.28 4.54
CA ASP A 73 -10.11 4.54 5.29
C ASP A 73 -10.29 3.13 4.70
N THR A 74 -11.29 2.39 5.18
CA THR A 74 -11.61 1.04 4.67
C THR A 74 -12.14 0.99 3.24
N SER A 75 -12.51 2.14 2.67
CA SER A 75 -13.07 2.27 1.32
C SER A 75 -12.16 3.03 0.35
N GLN A 76 -11.08 3.67 0.81
CA GLN A 76 -10.25 4.51 -0.04
C GLN A 76 -8.75 4.35 0.26
N VAL A 77 -7.99 4.14 -0.80
CA VAL A 77 -6.52 4.14 -0.80
C VAL A 77 -6.03 5.15 -1.82
N GLU A 78 -5.10 6.01 -1.38
CA GLU A 78 -4.35 6.92 -2.25
C GLU A 78 -3.00 6.29 -2.57
N LEU A 79 -2.60 6.32 -3.84
CA LEU A 79 -1.29 5.90 -4.31
C LEU A 79 -0.53 7.11 -4.84
N VAL A 80 0.69 7.31 -4.33
CA VAL A 80 1.67 8.19 -4.96
C VAL A 80 2.82 7.33 -5.46
N MET A 81 3.02 7.36 -6.77
CA MET A 81 4.11 6.66 -7.44
C MET A 81 5.12 7.68 -7.97
N ILE A 82 6.40 7.39 -7.81
CA ILE A 82 7.49 8.16 -8.39
C ILE A 82 8.41 7.20 -9.13
N TRP A 83 8.70 7.49 -10.39
CA TRP A 83 9.66 6.75 -11.21
C TRP A 83 10.86 7.63 -11.55
N ALA A 84 12.04 7.05 -11.44
CA ALA A 84 13.25 7.51 -12.09
C ALA A 84 13.55 6.56 -13.25
N ILE A 85 13.39 7.06 -14.46
CA ILE A 85 13.49 6.31 -15.71
C ILE A 85 14.89 6.54 -16.29
N HIS A 86 15.65 5.47 -16.40
CA HIS A 86 16.96 5.42 -17.06
C HIS A 86 16.83 4.90 -18.49
N GLU A 87 15.89 3.99 -18.70
CA GLU A 87 15.56 3.42 -20.00
C GLU A 87 14.08 3.04 -20.05
N PHE A 88 13.45 3.18 -21.22
CA PHE A 88 12.05 2.82 -21.40
C PHE A 88 11.78 2.05 -22.68
N GLU A 89 10.75 1.22 -22.66
CA GLU A 89 10.39 0.34 -23.78
C GLU A 89 10.09 1.14 -25.06
N ARG A 90 10.58 0.63 -26.20
CA ARG A 90 10.47 1.33 -27.50
C ARG A 90 9.03 1.46 -27.97
N GLU A 91 8.24 0.41 -27.76
CA GLU A 91 6.85 0.33 -28.25
C GLU A 91 5.96 1.42 -27.64
N SER A 92 6.29 1.92 -26.44
CA SER A 92 5.53 2.96 -25.75
C SER A 92 5.50 4.30 -26.49
N PHE A 93 6.44 4.53 -27.40
CA PHE A 93 6.52 5.78 -28.16
C PHE A 93 5.95 5.68 -29.59
N GLY A 94 5.48 4.50 -29.99
CA GLY A 94 4.89 4.26 -31.30
C GLY A 94 5.86 4.53 -32.45
N ASP A 95 5.46 5.37 -33.40
CA ASP A 95 6.23 5.64 -34.62
C ASP A 95 7.22 6.82 -34.51
N VAL A 96 7.29 7.48 -33.35
CA VAL A 96 8.24 8.59 -33.12
C VAL A 96 9.68 8.09 -33.28
N PHE A 97 9.98 6.99 -32.61
CA PHE A 97 11.23 6.25 -32.76
C PHE A 97 10.99 5.09 -33.72
N GLY A 98 10.74 5.40 -35.00
CA GLY A 98 10.44 4.39 -36.03
C GLY A 98 11.58 3.39 -36.26
N GLU A 99 11.42 2.50 -37.26
CA GLU A 99 12.40 1.44 -37.60
C GLU A 99 13.84 1.93 -37.89
N ALA A 100 14.03 3.25 -38.06
CA ALA A 100 15.32 3.88 -38.30
C ALA A 100 16.00 4.41 -37.02
N PHE A 101 15.36 4.32 -35.85
CA PHE A 101 15.99 4.62 -34.59
C PHE A 101 16.91 3.46 -34.20
N ASP A 102 18.21 3.69 -34.39
CA ASP A 102 19.29 2.72 -34.27
C ASP A 102 20.33 3.34 -33.34
N LEU A 103 20.46 2.80 -32.12
CA LEU A 103 21.45 3.26 -31.14
C LEU A 103 22.89 3.02 -31.62
N GLY A 104 23.10 2.37 -32.77
CA GLY A 104 24.35 2.04 -33.40
C GLY A 104 25.17 1.03 -32.60
N PRO A 105 26.43 0.79 -33.02
CA PRO A 105 27.35 -0.02 -32.25
C PRO A 105 27.95 0.76 -31.08
N ASP A 106 28.04 0.12 -29.91
CA ASP A 106 28.81 0.65 -28.77
C ASP A 106 30.31 0.79 -29.10
N ASP A 107 31.09 1.30 -28.14
CA ASP A 107 32.54 1.50 -28.28
C ASP A 107 33.34 0.19 -28.47
N GLU A 108 32.77 -0.95 -28.07
CA GLU A 108 33.34 -2.27 -28.30
C GLU A 108 32.92 -2.90 -29.64
N GLY A 109 32.00 -2.25 -30.36
CA GLY A 109 31.45 -2.70 -31.63
C GLY A 109 30.28 -3.69 -31.49
N GLN A 110 29.64 -3.75 -30.33
CA GLN A 110 28.40 -4.51 -30.15
C GLN A 110 27.22 -3.70 -30.68
N GLU A 111 26.44 -4.32 -31.56
CA GLU A 111 25.20 -3.72 -32.07
C GLU A 111 24.12 -3.77 -30.99
N TYR A 112 23.29 -2.72 -30.94
CA TYR A 112 22.08 -2.71 -30.13
C TYR A 112 21.13 -3.86 -30.53
N ASP A 113 20.36 -4.35 -29.56
CA ASP A 113 19.39 -5.43 -29.69
C ASP A 113 18.02 -4.85 -29.38
N SER A 114 17.20 -4.63 -30.42
CA SER A 114 15.87 -4.04 -30.27
C SER A 114 14.90 -4.86 -29.41
N ASP A 115 15.21 -6.13 -29.13
CA ASP A 115 14.39 -6.99 -28.28
C ASP A 115 14.69 -6.76 -26.79
N ARG A 116 15.88 -6.24 -26.46
CA ARG A 116 16.38 -6.15 -25.08
C ARG A 116 16.79 -4.75 -24.65
N ASP A 117 17.36 -3.96 -25.54
CA ASP A 117 17.80 -2.61 -25.26
C ASP A 117 16.64 -1.65 -25.59
N GLY A 118 16.19 -0.89 -24.60
CA GLY A 118 15.17 0.15 -24.73
C GLY A 118 15.71 1.47 -25.28
N ILE A 119 15.00 2.56 -24.99
CA ILE A 119 15.45 3.92 -25.31
C ILE A 119 16.02 4.55 -24.04
N PRO A 120 17.31 4.92 -24.01
CA PRO A 120 17.91 5.56 -22.84
C PRO A 120 17.30 6.94 -22.56
N ALA A 121 17.35 7.38 -21.31
CA ALA A 121 16.69 8.60 -20.83
C ALA A 121 17.14 9.86 -21.58
N ASP A 122 18.42 9.95 -21.95
CA ASP A 122 18.98 11.06 -22.71
C ASP A 122 18.32 11.21 -24.09
N TYR A 123 18.26 10.12 -24.83
CA TYR A 123 17.52 10.07 -26.09
C TYR A 123 16.05 10.43 -25.87
N ILE A 124 15.38 9.95 -24.81
CA ILE A 124 13.98 10.33 -24.55
C ILE A 124 13.84 11.85 -24.32
N ARG A 125 14.73 12.47 -23.53
CA ARG A 125 14.72 13.92 -23.23
C ARG A 125 14.79 14.76 -24.50
N ASN A 126 15.68 14.40 -25.41
CA ASN A 126 15.86 15.11 -26.67
C ASN A 126 14.61 15.09 -27.58
N PHE A 127 13.75 14.07 -27.44
CA PHE A 127 12.54 13.93 -28.24
C PHE A 127 11.23 14.25 -27.48
N LEU A 128 11.27 14.76 -26.23
CA LEU A 128 10.05 14.99 -25.41
C LEU A 128 8.94 15.78 -26.15
N GLY A 129 9.33 16.84 -26.86
CA GLY A 129 8.41 17.68 -27.62
C GLY A 129 8.03 17.15 -29.01
N LYS A 130 8.57 16.00 -29.43
CA LYS A 130 8.33 15.43 -30.76
C LYS A 130 6.97 14.75 -30.81
N GLU A 131 6.17 15.11 -31.80
CA GLU A 131 4.88 14.45 -32.05
C GLU A 131 5.03 13.25 -33.00
N GLY A 132 4.32 12.16 -32.68
CA GLY A 132 4.14 11.03 -33.59
C GLY A 132 3.15 11.35 -34.72
N SER A 133 2.87 10.38 -35.60
CA SER A 133 1.87 10.60 -36.67
C SER A 133 0.43 10.77 -36.14
N ASP A 134 0.20 10.39 -34.89
CA ASP A 134 -1.05 10.61 -34.15
C ASP A 134 -1.18 12.01 -33.56
N GLY A 135 -0.13 12.85 -33.65
CA GLY A 135 -0.11 14.20 -33.10
C GLY A 135 0.03 14.25 -31.57
N VAL A 136 0.46 13.15 -30.96
CA VAL A 136 0.72 13.05 -29.52
C VAL A 136 2.24 13.15 -29.29
N SER A 137 2.66 13.97 -28.33
CA SER A 137 4.07 14.14 -28.00
C SER A 137 4.67 12.92 -27.29
N VAL A 138 6.00 12.76 -27.31
CA VAL A 138 6.71 11.73 -26.52
C VAL A 138 6.43 11.89 -25.03
N GLU A 139 6.40 13.12 -24.54
CA GLU A 139 6.02 13.42 -23.15
C GLU A 139 4.62 12.89 -22.83
N ASP A 140 3.61 13.24 -23.63
CA ASP A 140 2.23 12.79 -23.40
C ASP A 140 2.08 11.26 -23.50
N LYS A 141 2.82 10.62 -24.43
CA LYS A 141 2.84 9.15 -24.55
C LYS A 141 3.43 8.51 -23.30
N LEU A 142 4.53 9.05 -22.77
CA LEU A 142 5.16 8.56 -21.54
C LEU A 142 4.24 8.69 -20.33
N LEU A 143 3.63 9.87 -20.15
CA LEU A 143 2.69 10.12 -19.05
C LEU A 143 1.47 9.20 -19.16
N SER A 144 0.86 9.08 -20.34
CA SER A 144 -0.29 8.20 -20.56
C SER A 144 0.04 6.73 -20.32
N LYS A 145 1.26 6.28 -20.67
CA LYS A 145 1.70 4.91 -20.38
C LYS A 145 1.87 4.67 -18.88
N ALA A 146 2.48 5.60 -18.16
CA ALA A 146 2.64 5.51 -16.71
C ALA A 146 1.27 5.48 -15.99
N GLU A 147 0.32 6.30 -16.43
CA GLU A 147 -1.08 6.25 -15.95
C GLU A 147 -1.72 4.89 -16.21
N GLY A 148 -1.57 4.36 -17.43
CA GLY A 148 -2.10 3.05 -17.81
C GLY A 148 -1.56 1.91 -16.94
N ILE A 149 -0.24 1.87 -16.73
CA ILE A 149 0.41 0.85 -15.87
C ILE A 149 -0.13 0.91 -14.44
N ILE A 150 -0.31 2.12 -13.89
CA ILE A 150 -0.86 2.28 -12.54
C ILE A 150 -2.33 1.88 -12.46
N VAL A 151 -3.14 2.28 -13.44
CA VAL A 151 -4.54 1.89 -13.50
C VAL A 151 -4.66 0.36 -13.61
N ASP A 152 -3.84 -0.29 -14.43
CA ASP A 152 -3.85 -1.75 -14.56
C ASP A 152 -3.38 -2.45 -13.28
N MET A 153 -2.30 -1.96 -12.65
CA MET A 153 -1.81 -2.47 -11.36
C MET A 153 -2.88 -2.36 -10.27
N LEU A 154 -3.57 -1.21 -10.18
CA LEU A 154 -4.59 -0.96 -9.16
C LEU A 154 -5.89 -1.72 -9.45
N ASN A 155 -6.30 -1.83 -10.72
CA ASN A 155 -7.48 -2.60 -11.10
C ASN A 155 -7.25 -4.11 -10.89
N SER A 156 -6.06 -4.61 -11.19
CA SER A 156 -5.67 -6.01 -10.92
C SER A 156 -5.58 -6.29 -9.42
N GLY A 157 -4.99 -5.38 -8.65
CA GLY A 157 -4.78 -5.54 -7.21
C GLY A 157 -6.04 -5.32 -6.35
N PHE A 158 -6.92 -4.40 -6.73
CA PHE A 158 -8.03 -3.92 -5.89
C PHE A 158 -9.41 -3.94 -6.55
N GLY A 159 -9.53 -4.22 -7.86
CA GLY A 159 -10.81 -4.44 -8.54
C GLY A 159 -11.72 -3.21 -8.71
N ALA A 160 -11.16 -2.00 -8.73
CA ALA A 160 -11.90 -0.74 -8.55
C ALA A 160 -11.90 0.21 -9.77
N GLN A 161 -12.65 1.32 -9.70
CA GLN A 161 -12.47 2.45 -10.62
C GLN A 161 -11.34 3.34 -10.13
N THR A 162 -10.29 3.47 -10.94
CA THR A 162 -9.10 4.24 -10.62
C THR A 162 -9.03 5.50 -11.48
N GLN A 163 -8.79 6.65 -10.86
CA GLN A 163 -8.34 7.87 -11.56
C GLN A 163 -6.87 8.07 -11.25
N ALA A 164 -6.05 8.25 -12.30
CA ALA A 164 -4.64 8.54 -12.20
C ALA A 164 -4.32 9.84 -12.95
N SER A 165 -3.31 10.56 -12.47
CA SER A 165 -2.75 11.75 -13.11
C SER A 165 -1.24 11.65 -13.02
N ALA A 166 -0.55 11.78 -14.15
CA ALA A 166 0.91 11.80 -14.22
C ALA A 166 1.47 13.19 -14.55
N GLU A 167 2.63 13.51 -13.98
CA GLU A 167 3.40 14.72 -14.31
C GLU A 167 4.91 14.46 -14.23
N LEU A 168 5.71 15.19 -15.01
CA LEU A 168 7.17 15.16 -14.91
C LEU A 168 7.66 15.97 -13.70
N VAL A 169 8.68 15.46 -13.00
CA VAL A 169 9.25 16.07 -11.79
C VAL A 169 10.78 16.18 -11.89
N ASP A 170 11.37 17.17 -11.21
CA ASP A 170 12.81 17.44 -11.28
C ASP A 170 13.66 16.60 -10.29
N SER A 171 13.02 15.79 -9.45
CA SER A 171 13.71 14.90 -8.51
C SER A 171 12.81 13.74 -8.11
N ALA A 172 13.39 12.55 -7.98
CA ALA A 172 12.73 11.37 -7.42
C ALA A 172 13.35 11.02 -6.05
N ASN A 173 12.53 10.61 -5.09
CA ASN A 173 13.03 10.05 -3.84
C ASN A 173 12.65 8.57 -3.78
N VAL A 174 13.62 7.70 -4.03
CA VAL A 174 13.44 6.25 -4.07
C VAL A 174 14.10 5.64 -2.85
N ALA A 175 13.31 4.97 -2.01
CA ALA A 175 13.76 4.34 -0.76
C ALA A 175 14.56 5.29 0.16
N GLY A 176 14.24 6.58 0.18
CA GLY A 176 14.93 7.60 0.99
C GLY A 176 16.18 8.20 0.34
N THR A 177 16.53 7.77 -0.88
CA THR A 177 17.66 8.29 -1.65
C THR A 177 17.16 9.24 -2.74
N PRO A 178 17.60 10.52 -2.74
CA PRO A 178 17.25 11.42 -3.82
C PRO A 178 18.03 11.04 -5.09
N ILE A 179 17.30 10.88 -6.18
CA ILE A 179 17.81 10.73 -7.55
C ILE A 179 17.61 12.07 -8.25
N SER A 180 18.68 12.60 -8.83
CA SER A 180 18.64 13.82 -9.64
C SER A 180 18.03 13.49 -10.99
N CYS A 181 17.10 14.32 -11.44
CA CYS A 181 16.42 14.13 -12.70
C CYS A 181 16.66 15.35 -13.59
N GLU A 182 16.71 15.12 -14.89
CA GLU A 182 16.88 16.17 -15.88
C GLU A 182 15.77 16.09 -16.93
N ARG A 183 15.40 17.25 -17.47
CA ARG A 183 14.40 17.39 -18.53
C ARG A 183 14.88 18.24 -19.68
N ASP A 184 15.94 19.01 -19.46
CA ASP A 184 16.51 19.92 -20.45
C ASP A 184 17.53 19.19 -21.32
N PRO A 185 17.22 18.93 -22.60
CA PRO A 185 18.13 18.24 -23.51
C PRO A 185 19.38 19.05 -23.85
N GLU A 186 19.47 20.34 -23.49
CA GLU A 186 20.69 21.12 -23.69
C GLU A 186 21.78 20.81 -22.66
N LYS A 187 21.44 20.08 -21.59
CA LYS A 187 22.39 19.70 -20.54
C LYS A 187 23.02 18.34 -20.77
N ASP A 188 22.43 17.54 -21.65
CA ASP A 188 22.99 16.29 -22.14
C ASP A 188 24.19 16.66 -23.01
N THR A 189 25.39 16.57 -22.45
CA THR A 189 26.62 16.93 -23.16
C THR A 189 27.65 15.85 -22.94
N ASN A 190 28.28 15.41 -24.04
CA ASN A 190 29.38 14.45 -24.08
C ASN A 190 30.68 14.85 -23.33
N ASP A 191 30.63 15.92 -22.54
CA ASP A 191 31.66 16.37 -21.58
C ASP A 191 30.91 17.07 -20.42
N GLU A 192 30.01 16.37 -19.72
CA GLU A 192 29.36 16.93 -18.54
C GLU A 192 30.46 17.37 -17.56
N SER A 193 30.29 18.54 -16.94
CA SER A 193 31.31 19.05 -16.02
C SER A 193 31.62 17.97 -14.98
N SER A 194 32.89 17.84 -14.59
CA SER A 194 33.51 16.93 -13.58
C SER A 194 32.82 16.78 -12.20
N SER A 195 31.61 17.31 -12.05
CA SER A 195 30.70 17.28 -10.92
C SER A 195 29.62 16.20 -11.02
N VAL A 196 29.33 15.65 -12.21
CA VAL A 196 28.40 14.51 -12.39
C VAL A 196 29.21 13.21 -12.30
N SER A 197 28.72 12.24 -11.53
CA SER A 197 29.47 11.03 -11.18
C SER A 197 29.45 9.93 -12.25
N GLN A 198 28.49 10.00 -13.17
CA GLN A 198 28.28 9.08 -14.31
C GLN A 198 27.70 9.94 -15.44
N ASP A 199 28.39 9.98 -16.58
CA ASP A 199 28.11 10.78 -17.77
C ASP A 199 27.95 9.77 -18.91
N ASN A 200 26.71 9.36 -19.16
CA ASN A 200 26.33 8.34 -20.15
C ASN A 200 24.84 8.46 -20.50
N ALA A 201 24.42 7.79 -21.58
CA ALA A 201 23.06 7.88 -22.13
C ALA A 201 21.90 7.54 -21.16
N TYR A 202 22.17 6.85 -20.05
CA TYR A 202 21.17 6.44 -19.05
C TYR A 202 21.02 7.43 -17.90
N TRP A 203 21.97 8.37 -17.76
CA TRP A 203 22.02 9.36 -16.69
C TRP A 203 22.03 10.79 -17.26
N PRO A 204 21.55 11.81 -16.52
CA PRO A 204 20.61 11.73 -15.40
C PRO A 204 19.30 11.01 -15.78
N ALA A 205 18.49 10.62 -14.79
CA ALA A 205 17.20 9.99 -15.07
C ALA A 205 16.15 11.00 -15.53
N LEU A 206 15.13 10.55 -16.25
CA LEU A 206 13.87 11.28 -16.41
C LEU A 206 12.90 10.86 -15.31
N CYS A 207 12.31 11.80 -14.58
CA CYS A 207 11.43 11.47 -13.46
C CYS A 207 9.99 11.90 -13.68
N LEU A 208 9.08 11.03 -13.26
CA LEU A 208 7.65 11.30 -13.27
C LEU A 208 7.03 10.91 -11.93
N GLN A 209 5.92 11.56 -11.60
CA GLN A 209 5.09 11.25 -10.47
C GLN A 209 3.67 10.95 -10.96
N VAL A 210 3.08 9.88 -10.46
CA VAL A 210 1.68 9.53 -10.70
C VAL A 210 0.94 9.54 -9.37
N THR A 211 -0.15 10.30 -9.31
CA THR A 211 -1.08 10.27 -8.17
C THR A 211 -2.36 9.58 -8.59
N ALA A 212 -2.80 8.59 -7.83
CA ALA A 212 -4.02 7.86 -8.09
C ALA A 212 -4.86 7.67 -6.82
N THR A 213 -6.18 7.62 -6.98
CA THR A 213 -7.10 7.31 -5.89
C THR A 213 -7.93 6.10 -6.28
N VAL A 214 -8.06 5.16 -5.35
CA VAL A 214 -8.76 3.89 -5.52
C VAL A 214 -9.89 3.82 -4.50
N ASP A 215 -11.12 3.63 -4.99
CA ASP A 215 -12.28 3.33 -4.16
C ASP A 215 -12.44 1.81 -4.06
N LEU A 216 -12.17 1.23 -2.89
CA LEU A 216 -12.33 -0.19 -2.60
C LEU A 216 -13.82 -0.55 -2.56
N ASP A 217 -14.19 -1.64 -3.24
CA ASP A 217 -15.57 -2.13 -3.22
C ASP A 217 -15.93 -2.66 -1.82
N ALA A 218 -17.12 -2.33 -1.33
CA ALA A 218 -17.66 -2.79 -0.05
C ALA A 218 -17.64 -4.33 0.08
N SER A 219 -17.71 -5.07 -1.03
CA SER A 219 -17.60 -6.53 -1.07
C SER A 219 -16.22 -7.08 -0.69
N ALA A 220 -15.17 -6.25 -0.69
CA ALA A 220 -13.85 -6.63 -0.17
C ALA A 220 -13.85 -6.80 1.36
N VAL A 221 -14.82 -6.21 2.05
CA VAL A 221 -14.99 -6.26 3.50
C VAL A 221 -16.36 -6.87 3.78
N ASN A 222 -16.42 -8.20 3.97
CA ASN A 222 -17.64 -9.01 4.16
C ASN A 222 -18.51 -8.58 5.37
N ILE A 223 -19.08 -7.39 5.28
CA ILE A 223 -19.97 -6.70 6.20
C ILE A 223 -21.24 -6.38 5.38
N ASP A 224 -22.40 -6.48 6.00
CA ASP A 224 -23.69 -6.21 5.34
C ASP A 224 -23.66 -4.91 4.53
N SER A 225 -24.24 -4.91 3.33
CA SER A 225 -24.17 -3.78 2.38
C SER A 225 -24.83 -2.49 2.90
N ASP A 226 -25.64 -2.59 3.97
CA ASP A 226 -26.27 -1.45 4.64
C ASP A 226 -25.45 -0.92 5.85
N ALA A 227 -24.32 -1.56 6.19
CA ALA A 227 -23.49 -1.18 7.32
C ALA A 227 -22.43 -0.13 6.97
N ASP A 228 -22.12 0.72 7.94
CA ASP A 228 -20.97 1.63 7.86
C ASP A 228 -19.70 0.84 8.19
N ILE A 229 -19.05 0.32 7.14
CA ILE A 229 -17.83 -0.49 7.19
C ILE A 229 -16.74 0.23 7.98
N GLU A 230 -16.54 1.53 7.72
CA GLU A 230 -15.50 2.32 8.35
C GLU A 230 -15.76 2.52 9.84
N ARG A 231 -17.01 2.82 10.21
CA ARG A 231 -17.42 2.92 11.61
C ARG A 231 -17.23 1.60 12.35
N THR A 232 -17.55 0.49 11.70
CA THR A 232 -17.39 -0.86 12.26
C THR A 232 -15.92 -1.18 12.48
N TYR A 233 -15.09 -0.98 11.47
CA TYR A 233 -13.65 -1.22 11.50
C TYR A 233 -12.95 -0.40 12.59
N ARG A 234 -13.21 0.91 12.64
CA ARG A 234 -12.71 1.78 13.71
C ARG A 234 -13.16 1.32 15.09
N GLY A 235 -14.43 0.95 15.24
CA GLY A 235 -14.98 0.46 16.49
C GLY A 235 -14.29 -0.81 16.98
N LEU A 236 -14.08 -1.78 16.09
CA LEU A 236 -13.34 -3.02 16.40
C LEU A 236 -11.91 -2.73 16.86
N LEU A 237 -11.17 -1.88 16.13
CA LEU A 237 -9.81 -1.53 16.51
C LEU A 237 -9.76 -0.84 17.88
N ILE A 238 -10.67 0.11 18.16
CA ILE A 238 -10.75 0.81 19.46
C ILE A 238 -10.97 -0.19 20.60
N MET A 239 -11.73 -1.27 20.35
CA MET A 239 -11.95 -2.34 21.33
C MET A 239 -10.74 -3.26 21.56
N GLY A 240 -9.64 -3.01 20.86
CA GLY A 240 -8.41 -3.79 20.96
C GLY A 240 -8.31 -4.91 19.94
N ALA A 241 -9.17 -4.92 18.91
CA ALA A 241 -8.99 -5.84 17.79
C ALA A 241 -7.67 -5.56 17.08
N GLU A 242 -7.02 -6.64 16.65
CA GLU A 242 -5.90 -6.59 15.73
C GLU A 242 -6.33 -7.26 14.43
N ILE A 243 -6.33 -6.49 13.34
CA ILE A 243 -6.83 -6.92 12.04
C ILE A 243 -5.66 -7.02 11.07
N SER A 244 -5.60 -8.13 10.34
CA SER A 244 -4.59 -8.36 9.31
C SER A 244 -5.16 -8.00 7.93
N THR A 245 -4.44 -7.18 7.17
CA THR A 245 -4.82 -6.79 5.80
C THR A 245 -3.73 -7.24 4.82
N GLY A 246 -4.13 -8.04 3.83
CA GLY A 246 -3.24 -8.58 2.81
C GLY A 246 -3.20 -7.71 1.55
N PHE A 247 -2.03 -7.63 0.93
CA PHE A 247 -1.79 -6.95 -0.35
C PHE A 247 -0.90 -7.83 -1.23
N THR A 248 -1.05 -7.74 -2.54
CA THR A 248 -0.11 -8.34 -3.49
C THR A 248 0.65 -7.22 -4.19
N LEU A 249 1.95 -7.15 -3.93
CA LEU A 249 2.86 -6.20 -4.58
C LEU A 249 3.37 -6.82 -5.88
N GLN A 250 3.55 -6.02 -6.92
CA GLN A 250 3.97 -6.48 -8.25
C GLN A 250 5.02 -5.53 -8.82
N SER A 251 6.15 -6.09 -9.28
CA SER A 251 7.27 -5.34 -9.87
C SER A 251 7.60 -5.89 -11.26
N PRO A 252 7.36 -5.10 -12.33
CA PRO A 252 7.65 -5.50 -13.71
C PRO A 252 9.13 -5.76 -13.98
N ALA A 253 9.43 -6.43 -15.10
CA ALA A 253 10.80 -6.59 -15.58
C ALA A 253 11.49 -5.23 -15.74
N GLY A 254 12.77 -5.13 -15.33
CA GLY A 254 13.52 -3.89 -15.43
C GLY A 254 13.29 -2.88 -14.30
N HIS A 255 12.34 -3.14 -13.39
CA HIS A 255 12.06 -2.27 -12.26
C HIS A 255 12.84 -2.66 -10.99
N ASP A 256 13.32 -1.66 -10.26
CA ASP A 256 13.73 -1.78 -8.85
C ASP A 256 12.71 -1.02 -7.99
N SER A 257 11.72 -1.77 -7.49
CA SER A 257 10.51 -1.23 -6.89
C SER A 257 10.55 -1.23 -5.37
N ASN A 258 10.38 -0.06 -4.77
CA ASN A 258 10.17 0.06 -3.32
C ASN A 258 8.71 0.43 -3.02
N PHE A 259 8.03 -0.43 -2.28
CA PHE A 259 6.65 -0.26 -1.86
C PHE A 259 6.59 0.13 -0.39
N LYS A 260 5.88 1.22 -0.08
CA LYS A 260 5.66 1.72 1.26
C LYS A 260 4.17 1.79 1.53
N ILE A 261 3.71 1.11 2.57
CA ILE A 261 2.29 1.08 2.98
C ILE A 261 2.14 1.83 4.30
N ILE A 262 1.27 2.84 4.30
CA ILE A 262 0.96 3.72 5.42
C ILE A 262 -0.47 3.37 5.88
N PRO A 263 -0.68 2.98 7.15
CA PRO A 263 -2.00 2.69 7.67
C PRO A 263 -2.82 3.98 7.85
N PRO A 264 -4.15 3.88 8.04
CA PRO A 264 -4.96 5.05 8.36
C PRO A 264 -4.52 5.74 9.65
N ASP A 265 -4.80 7.04 9.76
CA ASP A 265 -4.37 7.88 10.90
C ASP A 265 -4.78 7.34 12.29
N TYR A 266 -5.87 6.58 12.35
CA TYR A 266 -6.40 5.97 13.56
C TYR A 266 -5.80 4.58 13.88
N ALA A 267 -4.97 4.04 13.00
CA ALA A 267 -4.36 2.71 13.13
C ALA A 267 -2.83 2.80 13.16
N GLN A 268 -2.20 1.74 13.65
CA GLN A 268 -0.75 1.57 13.64
C GLN A 268 -0.39 0.10 13.39
N ILE A 269 0.74 -0.11 12.74
CA ILE A 269 1.23 -1.44 12.41
C ILE A 269 1.82 -2.11 13.66
N VAL A 270 1.45 -3.37 13.88
CA VAL A 270 1.94 -4.22 14.98
C VAL A 270 2.97 -5.21 14.47
N SER A 271 2.67 -5.86 13.34
CA SER A 271 3.53 -6.85 12.72
C SER A 271 3.23 -6.95 11.23
N VAL A 272 4.19 -7.47 10.47
CA VAL A 272 4.09 -7.64 9.03
C VAL A 272 4.62 -9.01 8.61
N THR A 273 4.05 -9.57 7.54
CA THR A 273 4.46 -10.86 6.95
C THR A 273 4.46 -10.74 5.42
N PRO A 274 5.54 -11.12 4.70
CA PRO A 274 6.87 -11.44 5.21
C PRO A 274 7.52 -10.23 5.89
N ALA A 275 8.66 -10.45 6.55
CA ALA A 275 9.40 -9.38 7.20
C ALA A 275 9.72 -8.26 6.19
N ALA A 276 9.26 -7.05 6.50
CA ALA A 276 9.54 -5.86 5.71
C ALA A 276 10.99 -5.41 5.89
N GLY A 277 11.54 -4.72 4.89
CA GLY A 277 12.85 -4.07 5.01
C GLY A 277 12.83 -2.99 6.08
N ILE A 278 11.69 -2.29 6.21
CA ILE A 278 11.39 -1.37 7.32
C ILE A 278 10.02 -1.71 7.87
N SER A 279 9.89 -1.80 9.20
CA SER A 279 8.61 -1.98 9.88
C SER A 279 8.55 -1.02 11.07
N LEU A 280 7.75 0.03 10.92
CA LEU A 280 7.47 1.04 11.94
C LEU A 280 5.95 1.09 12.19
N PRO A 281 5.50 1.60 13.34
CA PRO A 281 4.07 1.78 13.61
C PRO A 281 3.34 2.61 12.54
N GLU A 282 4.04 3.57 11.92
CA GLU A 282 3.51 4.52 10.94
C GLU A 282 3.62 4.05 9.50
N TYR A 283 4.49 3.09 9.16
CA TYR A 283 4.58 2.52 7.82
C TYR A 283 5.43 1.25 7.79
N ALA A 284 5.23 0.43 6.76
CA ALA A 284 6.10 -0.68 6.42
C ALA A 284 6.57 -0.57 4.95
N SER A 285 7.78 -1.06 4.66
CA SER A 285 8.40 -0.94 3.32
C SER A 285 9.02 -2.25 2.85
N TRP A 286 8.78 -2.61 1.59
CA TRP A 286 9.36 -3.77 0.91
C TRP A 286 10.02 -3.34 -0.40
N GLY A 287 11.19 -3.89 -0.69
CA GLY A 287 11.85 -3.74 -1.98
C GLY A 287 11.74 -5.03 -2.80
N ILE A 288 11.47 -4.91 -4.09
CA ILE A 288 11.49 -5.98 -5.08
C ILE A 288 12.40 -5.53 -6.22
N ASN A 289 13.51 -6.24 -6.43
CA ASN A 289 14.44 -5.96 -7.52
C ASN A 289 14.17 -6.94 -8.67
N SER A 290 13.61 -6.42 -9.75
CA SER A 290 13.26 -7.12 -10.99
C SER A 290 14.19 -6.75 -12.15
N LYS A 291 15.33 -6.10 -11.88
CA LYS A 291 16.27 -5.64 -12.92
C LYS A 291 16.85 -6.77 -13.78
N ALA A 292 16.96 -7.97 -13.21
CA ALA A 292 17.52 -9.14 -13.89
C ALA A 292 16.47 -10.02 -14.60
N LEU A 293 15.20 -9.62 -14.61
CA LEU A 293 14.15 -10.33 -15.36
C LEU A 293 14.31 -10.08 -16.87
N MET A 294 13.86 -11.05 -17.67
CA MET A 294 13.75 -10.86 -19.12
C MET A 294 12.49 -10.06 -19.47
N GLN A 295 12.50 -9.35 -20.60
CA GLN A 295 11.39 -8.51 -21.08
C GLN A 295 10.01 -9.20 -21.04
N ASP A 296 9.94 -10.50 -21.35
CA ASP A 296 8.70 -11.27 -21.42
C ASP A 296 8.45 -12.16 -20.18
N ASP A 297 9.26 -12.04 -19.14
CA ASP A 297 9.05 -12.79 -17.89
C ASP A 297 7.80 -12.29 -17.16
N GLU A 298 7.15 -13.18 -16.40
CA GLU A 298 6.08 -12.78 -15.50
C GLU A 298 6.61 -11.82 -14.42
N ASP A 299 5.85 -10.77 -14.13
CA ASP A 299 6.18 -9.80 -13.08
C ASP A 299 6.44 -10.49 -11.73
N GLN A 300 7.48 -10.04 -11.03
CA GLN A 300 7.73 -10.52 -9.68
C GLN A 300 6.64 -10.04 -8.74
N THR A 301 5.98 -10.98 -8.07
CA THR A 301 4.92 -10.70 -7.10
C THR A 301 5.33 -11.07 -5.69
N MET A 302 4.84 -10.31 -4.71
CA MET A 302 5.03 -10.57 -3.28
C MET A 302 3.72 -10.34 -2.53
N SER A 303 3.17 -11.40 -1.95
CA SER A 303 2.04 -11.27 -1.03
C SER A 303 2.54 -10.81 0.34
N VAL A 304 2.06 -9.64 0.78
CA VAL A 304 2.35 -9.05 2.08
C VAL A 304 1.09 -8.94 2.91
N SER A 305 1.23 -8.95 4.23
CA SER A 305 0.13 -8.83 5.20
C SER A 305 0.57 -7.92 6.35
N LEU A 306 -0.28 -6.97 6.70
CA LEU A 306 -0.06 -6.01 7.77
C LEU A 306 -1.07 -6.25 8.87
N ARG A 307 -0.59 -6.58 10.07
CA ARG A 307 -1.42 -6.62 11.27
C ARG A 307 -1.45 -5.26 11.93
N MET A 308 -2.63 -4.68 12.03
CA MET A 308 -2.85 -3.32 12.53
C MET A 308 -3.70 -3.34 13.80
N LYS A 309 -3.46 -2.35 14.67
CA LYS A 309 -4.27 -2.09 15.87
C LYS A 309 -4.59 -0.60 15.96
N TYR A 310 -5.49 -0.24 16.88
CA TYR A 310 -5.78 1.18 17.14
C TYR A 310 -4.56 1.97 17.61
N LYS A 311 -4.39 3.16 17.03
CA LYS A 311 -3.41 4.15 17.45
C LYS A 311 -4.02 5.02 18.54
N ALA A 312 -3.86 4.58 19.77
CA ALA A 312 -4.36 5.29 20.94
C ALA A 312 -3.79 6.72 21.01
N ASN A 313 -4.64 7.67 21.35
CA ASN A 313 -4.25 9.06 21.57
C ASN A 313 -4.77 9.55 22.93
N ALA A 314 -4.35 10.75 23.35
CA ALA A 314 -4.69 11.29 24.66
C ALA A 314 -6.20 11.49 24.89
N SER A 315 -6.98 11.68 23.81
CA SER A 315 -8.42 11.91 23.88
C SER A 315 -9.25 10.63 23.78
N THR A 316 -8.72 9.59 23.13
CA THR A 316 -9.36 8.30 22.92
C THR A 316 -8.33 7.20 23.16
N PRO A 317 -8.26 6.62 24.38
CA PRO A 317 -7.46 5.42 24.62
C PRO A 317 -8.12 4.19 23.98
N ALA A 318 -7.31 3.19 23.64
CA ALA A 318 -7.83 1.87 23.32
C ALA A 318 -8.54 1.29 24.56
N VAL A 319 -9.59 0.49 24.35
CA VAL A 319 -10.21 -0.28 25.42
C VAL A 319 -9.18 -1.21 26.03
N ALA A 320 -9.01 -1.11 27.34
CA ALA A 320 -8.27 -2.06 28.14
C ALA A 320 -9.15 -2.47 29.31
N VAL A 321 -9.49 -3.75 29.37
CA VAL A 321 -10.20 -4.36 30.49
C VAL A 321 -9.24 -5.31 31.17
N ASP A 322 -8.98 -5.08 32.46
CA ASP A 322 -8.24 -6.03 33.26
C ASP A 322 -9.15 -7.18 33.70
N THR A 323 -9.13 -8.28 32.93
CA THR A 323 -9.96 -9.47 33.19
C THR A 323 -9.66 -10.15 34.53
N SER A 324 -8.59 -9.76 35.24
CA SER A 324 -8.28 -10.27 36.57
C SER A 324 -8.97 -9.51 37.71
N SER A 325 -9.40 -8.28 37.48
CA SER A 325 -9.97 -7.40 38.52
C SER A 325 -11.34 -6.83 38.15
N GLU A 326 -11.63 -6.66 36.86
CA GLU A 326 -12.89 -6.15 36.35
C GLU A 326 -13.94 -7.27 36.17
N ARG A 327 -15.22 -6.91 36.33
CA ARG A 327 -16.33 -7.87 36.22
C ARG A 327 -16.76 -8.02 34.77
N GLY A 328 -16.71 -9.23 34.23
CA GLY A 328 -17.24 -9.52 32.89
C GLY A 328 -18.75 -9.74 32.85
N VAL A 329 -19.33 -10.32 33.91
CA VAL A 329 -20.75 -10.60 34.02
C VAL A 329 -21.22 -10.30 35.45
N ASP A 330 -22.40 -9.71 35.57
CA ASP A 330 -23.15 -9.59 36.82
C ASP A 330 -24.49 -10.31 36.68
N ILE A 331 -24.93 -10.98 37.74
CA ILE A 331 -26.16 -11.78 37.72
C ILE A 331 -26.99 -11.37 38.94
N GLU A 332 -28.12 -10.74 38.68
CA GLU A 332 -29.11 -10.40 39.67
C GLU A 332 -30.26 -11.41 39.62
N ILE A 333 -30.69 -11.89 40.79
CA ILE A 333 -31.78 -12.85 40.93
C ILE A 333 -32.85 -12.22 41.81
N ILE A 334 -33.99 -11.90 41.20
CA ILE A 334 -35.12 -11.23 41.84
C ILE A 334 -36.25 -12.25 42.04
N LEU A 335 -36.59 -12.54 43.29
CA LEU A 335 -37.72 -13.39 43.64
C LEU A 335 -38.91 -12.52 44.09
N ASP A 336 -39.95 -12.47 43.27
CA ASP A 336 -41.22 -11.81 43.58
C ASP A 336 -42.23 -12.83 44.10
N MET A 337 -42.49 -12.79 45.41
CA MET A 337 -43.46 -13.63 46.12
C MET A 337 -44.75 -12.88 46.51
N ARG A 338 -45.03 -11.70 45.92
CA ARG A 338 -46.23 -10.92 46.27
C ARG A 338 -47.55 -11.66 46.01
N ASP A 339 -47.53 -12.62 45.09
CA ASP A 339 -48.60 -13.59 44.87
C ASP A 339 -48.05 -15.01 45.08
N GLU A 340 -48.36 -15.63 46.22
CA GLU A 340 -47.93 -17.00 46.55
C GLU A 340 -48.42 -18.05 45.54
N SER A 341 -49.46 -17.74 44.76
CA SER A 341 -50.00 -18.63 43.73
C SER A 341 -49.29 -18.45 42.38
N ASN A 342 -48.50 -17.38 42.22
CA ASN A 342 -47.78 -17.02 41.01
C ASN A 342 -46.42 -16.37 41.35
N SER A 343 -45.61 -17.04 42.19
CA SER A 343 -44.26 -16.59 42.47
C SER A 343 -43.45 -16.49 41.17
N LYS A 344 -42.76 -15.37 40.97
CA LYS A 344 -41.92 -15.16 39.79
C LYS A 344 -40.48 -15.05 40.22
N LEU A 345 -39.63 -15.88 39.64
CA LEU A 345 -38.20 -15.72 39.74
C LEU A 345 -37.72 -15.06 38.44
N THR A 346 -37.02 -13.95 38.54
CA THR A 346 -36.44 -13.22 37.42
C THR A 346 -34.94 -13.22 37.59
N VAL A 347 -34.25 -13.67 36.56
CA VAL A 347 -32.78 -13.62 36.51
C VAL A 347 -32.42 -12.56 35.49
N GLU A 348 -31.72 -11.54 35.93
CA GLU A 348 -31.20 -10.46 35.10
C GLU A 348 -29.69 -10.63 35.02
N VAL A 349 -29.18 -10.83 33.81
CA VAL A 349 -27.75 -11.01 33.59
C VAL A 349 -27.25 -9.80 32.83
N ALA A 350 -26.27 -9.13 33.41
CA ALA A 350 -25.58 -7.98 32.87
C ALA A 350 -24.21 -8.41 32.32
N ILE A 351 -24.03 -8.39 31.00
CA ILE A 351 -22.76 -8.72 30.33
C ILE A 351 -21.99 -7.43 30.02
N TYR A 352 -20.80 -7.28 30.60
CA TYR A 352 -19.93 -6.10 30.45
C TYR A 352 -18.92 -6.29 29.32
N TYR A 353 -18.33 -7.48 29.22
CA TYR A 353 -17.46 -7.89 28.11
C TYR A 353 -17.49 -9.40 27.93
N ILE A 354 -17.10 -9.86 26.74
CA ILE A 354 -16.89 -11.27 26.39
C ILE A 354 -15.45 -11.42 25.93
N ASP A 355 -14.68 -12.30 26.58
CA ASP A 355 -13.30 -12.60 26.18
C ASP A 355 -13.23 -13.53 24.96
N ALA A 356 -12.06 -13.60 24.32
CA ALA A 356 -11.82 -14.45 23.15
C ALA A 356 -12.23 -15.92 23.34
N THR A 357 -11.93 -16.51 24.50
CA THR A 357 -12.26 -17.91 24.80
C THR A 357 -13.78 -18.13 24.89
N THR A 358 -14.50 -17.16 25.43
CA THR A 358 -15.96 -17.21 25.51
C THR A 358 -16.59 -16.95 24.15
N MET A 359 -16.05 -16.02 23.36
CA MET A 359 -16.48 -15.80 21.98
C MET A 359 -16.35 -17.07 21.14
N GLU A 360 -15.19 -17.73 21.17
CA GLU A 360 -14.95 -19.00 20.47
C GLU A 360 -15.95 -20.08 20.89
N ARG A 361 -16.18 -20.22 22.20
CA ARG A 361 -17.14 -21.18 22.76
C ARG A 361 -18.60 -20.85 22.42
N TRP A 362 -18.92 -19.58 22.24
CA TRP A 362 -20.25 -19.09 21.85
C TRP A 362 -20.41 -19.04 20.32
N GLY A 363 -19.36 -19.34 19.55
CA GLY A 363 -19.38 -19.23 18.09
C GLY A 363 -19.57 -17.79 17.62
N ILE A 364 -19.15 -16.80 18.42
CA ILE A 364 -19.17 -15.39 18.04
C ILE A 364 -17.91 -15.12 17.24
N ASP A 365 -18.10 -14.82 15.95
CA ASP A 365 -17.06 -14.34 15.06
C ASP A 365 -17.46 -12.97 14.53
N LEU A 366 -16.74 -11.92 14.93
CA LEU A 366 -16.97 -10.56 14.44
C LEU A 366 -16.00 -10.16 13.34
N VAL A 367 -15.05 -11.03 12.99
CA VAL A 367 -14.04 -10.72 12.00
C VAL A 367 -13.87 -11.90 11.07
N ALA A 368 -14.90 -12.19 10.30
CA ALA A 368 -14.83 -13.11 9.16
C ALA A 368 -13.92 -12.58 8.01
N LEU A 369 -13.12 -11.53 8.25
CA LEU A 369 -12.36 -10.78 7.24
C LEU A 369 -11.00 -11.41 6.91
N SER A 370 -10.46 -12.26 7.79
CA SER A 370 -9.22 -13.00 7.53
C SER A 370 -9.04 -14.07 8.61
N ASP A 371 -8.50 -15.23 8.25
CA ASP A 371 -8.09 -16.27 9.21
C ASP A 371 -7.07 -15.75 10.26
N ASP A 372 -6.51 -14.55 10.05
CA ASP A 372 -5.49 -13.89 10.86
C ASP A 372 -5.98 -12.64 11.64
N ALA A 373 -7.29 -12.44 11.76
CA ALA A 373 -7.85 -11.38 12.60
C ALA A 373 -8.12 -11.90 14.01
N SER A 374 -7.81 -11.09 15.03
CA SER A 374 -8.02 -11.47 16.42
C SER A 374 -8.68 -10.36 17.21
N ILE A 375 -9.74 -10.70 17.94
CA ILE A 375 -10.34 -9.81 18.93
C ILE A 375 -10.06 -10.40 20.32
N PRO A 376 -9.31 -9.71 21.19
CA PRO A 376 -9.01 -10.22 22.53
C PRO A 376 -10.24 -10.25 23.43
N LEU A 377 -11.11 -9.25 23.30
CA LEU A 377 -12.38 -9.14 24.00
C LEU A 377 -13.32 -8.20 23.25
N VAL A 378 -14.62 -8.34 23.49
CA VAL A 378 -15.65 -7.43 22.98
C VAL A 378 -16.43 -6.90 24.17
N THR A 379 -16.51 -5.58 24.31
CA THR A 379 -17.33 -4.95 25.35
C THR A 379 -18.80 -5.01 24.99
N ALA A 380 -19.68 -4.71 25.95
CA ALA A 380 -21.11 -4.56 25.69
C ALA A 380 -21.41 -3.58 24.54
N ASP A 381 -20.59 -2.53 24.36
CA ASP A 381 -20.71 -1.59 23.24
C ASP A 381 -20.30 -2.19 21.91
N GLY A 382 -19.27 -3.04 21.91
CA GLY A 382 -18.89 -3.84 20.75
C GLY A 382 -19.96 -4.79 20.28
N ILE A 383 -20.62 -5.47 21.21
CA ILE A 383 -21.74 -6.38 20.89
C ILE A 383 -22.89 -5.58 20.29
N ARG A 384 -23.17 -4.37 20.80
CA ARG A 384 -24.18 -3.47 20.20
C ARG A 384 -23.80 -2.99 18.81
N LEU A 385 -22.54 -2.58 18.62
CA LEU A 385 -22.01 -2.19 17.32
C LEU A 385 -22.13 -3.34 16.32
N ALA A 386 -21.70 -4.54 16.71
CA ALA A 386 -21.78 -5.73 15.90
C ALA A 386 -23.23 -6.10 15.55
N LYS A 387 -24.16 -6.04 16.52
CA LYS A 387 -25.59 -6.24 16.28
C LYS A 387 -26.17 -5.20 15.33
N HIS A 388 -25.82 -3.92 15.51
CA HIS A 388 -26.30 -2.83 14.66
C HIS A 388 -25.85 -3.00 13.20
N ASN A 389 -24.64 -3.51 13.00
CA ASN A 389 -24.07 -3.75 11.67
C ASN A 389 -24.30 -5.19 11.16
N GLY A 390 -25.26 -5.93 11.74
CA GLY A 390 -25.65 -7.26 11.26
C GLY A 390 -24.62 -8.38 11.48
N MET A 391 -23.55 -8.14 12.23
CA MET A 391 -22.47 -9.11 12.48
C MET A 391 -22.85 -10.17 13.54
N ILE A 392 -23.81 -9.86 14.43
CA ILE A 392 -24.32 -10.78 15.45
C ILE A 392 -25.85 -10.81 15.39
N ASP A 393 -26.43 -12.01 15.35
CA ASP A 393 -27.87 -12.23 15.53
C ASP A 393 -28.24 -12.37 17.02
N ASP A 394 -29.42 -11.88 17.40
CA ASP A 394 -29.99 -12.02 18.75
C ASP A 394 -30.17 -13.50 19.13
N ASN A 395 -30.42 -14.38 18.16
CA ASN A 395 -30.55 -15.82 18.43
C ASN A 395 -29.21 -16.43 18.87
N LEU A 396 -28.09 -16.00 18.26
CA LEU A 396 -26.76 -16.50 18.63
C LEU A 396 -26.47 -16.23 20.11
N LEU A 397 -26.75 -15.01 20.57
CA LEU A 397 -26.56 -14.63 21.98
C LEU A 397 -27.52 -15.38 22.93
N LYS A 398 -28.78 -15.58 22.52
CA LYS A 398 -29.77 -16.32 23.31
C LYS A 398 -29.41 -17.80 23.48
N GLU A 399 -28.97 -18.46 22.41
CA GLU A 399 -28.62 -19.88 22.41
C GLU A 399 -27.28 -20.14 23.10
N SER A 400 -26.34 -19.21 22.99
CA SER A 400 -25.02 -19.32 23.62
C SER A 400 -25.05 -19.14 25.13
N PHE A 401 -26.06 -18.44 25.66
CA PHE A 401 -26.22 -18.27 27.09
C PHE A 401 -26.64 -19.59 27.75
N PRO A 402 -25.96 -20.06 28.83
CA PRO A 402 -26.15 -21.39 29.41
C PRO A 402 -27.43 -21.49 30.27
N THR A 403 -28.58 -21.27 29.65
CA THR A 403 -29.91 -21.25 30.28
C THR A 403 -30.29 -22.59 30.92
N GLU A 404 -29.93 -23.71 30.28
CA GLU A 404 -30.20 -25.06 30.81
C GLU A 404 -29.42 -25.35 32.09
N ALA A 405 -28.16 -24.91 32.16
CA ALA A 405 -27.33 -25.07 33.35
C ALA A 405 -27.90 -24.25 34.52
N LEU A 406 -28.35 -23.02 34.24
CA LEU A 406 -29.02 -22.17 35.21
C LEU A 406 -30.34 -22.78 35.69
N ALA A 407 -31.16 -23.28 34.75
CA ALA A 407 -32.42 -23.95 35.05
C ALA A 407 -32.20 -25.19 35.93
N THR A 408 -31.20 -26.00 35.60
CA THR A 408 -30.83 -27.20 36.38
C THR A 408 -30.35 -26.81 37.78
N GLY A 409 -29.51 -25.78 37.90
CA GLY A 409 -29.05 -25.25 39.18
C GLY A 409 -30.20 -24.78 40.06
N ILE A 410 -31.10 -23.95 39.53
CA ILE A 410 -32.27 -23.45 40.25
C ILE A 410 -33.21 -24.59 40.65
N ASN A 411 -33.50 -25.52 39.74
CA ASN A 411 -34.35 -26.69 40.02
C ASN A 411 -33.73 -27.60 41.10
N SER A 412 -32.40 -27.70 41.18
CA SER A 412 -31.75 -28.46 42.23
C SER A 412 -31.86 -27.83 43.61
N MET A 413 -31.99 -26.49 43.69
CA MET A 413 -32.18 -25.77 44.95
C MET A 413 -33.64 -25.78 45.42
N LEU A 414 -34.58 -26.02 44.51
CA LEU A 414 -36.02 -26.04 44.76
C LEU A 414 -36.53 -27.48 44.81
N GLU A 415 -36.18 -28.19 45.88
CA GLU A 415 -36.60 -29.59 46.09
C GLU A 415 -38.13 -29.74 45.97
N GLY A 416 -38.58 -30.35 44.87
CA GLY A 416 -39.98 -30.78 44.68
C GLY A 416 -40.90 -29.84 43.90
N ASN A 417 -40.45 -28.65 43.51
CA ASN A 417 -41.23 -27.71 42.69
C ASN A 417 -40.46 -27.41 41.39
N PRO A 418 -40.70 -28.19 40.30
CA PRO A 418 -40.02 -27.97 39.04
C PRO A 418 -40.44 -26.62 38.47
N VAL A 419 -39.45 -25.77 38.19
CA VAL A 419 -39.68 -24.43 37.67
C VAL A 419 -39.56 -24.42 36.15
N THR A 420 -40.50 -23.73 35.50
CA THR A 420 -40.52 -23.62 34.04
C THR A 420 -39.84 -22.32 33.62
N MET A 421 -38.76 -22.44 32.86
CA MET A 421 -38.08 -21.29 32.25
C MET A 421 -38.93 -20.76 31.09
N LYS A 422 -39.08 -19.44 31.00
CA LYS A 422 -39.57 -18.78 29.78
C LYS A 422 -38.41 -18.52 28.82
N GLU A 423 -38.76 -18.10 27.62
CA GLU A 423 -37.81 -17.65 26.61
C GLU A 423 -36.93 -16.50 27.16
N VAL A 424 -35.68 -16.53 26.72
CA VAL A 424 -34.70 -15.49 27.00
C VAL A 424 -35.06 -14.23 26.23
N GLU A 425 -35.28 -13.13 26.95
CA GLU A 425 -35.52 -11.82 26.38
C GLU A 425 -34.22 -10.99 26.50
N ILE A 426 -33.66 -10.59 25.35
CA ILE A 426 -32.61 -9.54 25.31
C ILE A 426 -33.35 -8.22 25.39
N GLN A 427 -33.05 -7.40 26.40
CA GLN A 427 -33.68 -6.08 26.55
C GLN A 427 -33.36 -5.21 25.32
N PRO A 428 -34.35 -4.51 24.74
CA PRO A 428 -34.13 -3.68 23.57
C PRO A 428 -33.15 -2.55 23.90
N THR A 429 -32.15 -2.38 23.05
CA THR A 429 -31.19 -1.29 23.13
C THR A 429 -31.85 0.02 22.68
N TYR A 430 -31.60 1.11 23.42
CA TYR A 430 -32.00 2.46 23.00
C TYR A 430 -31.23 2.87 21.75
N LYS A 431 -31.84 2.54 20.62
CA LYS A 431 -31.69 2.98 19.22
C LYS A 431 -30.35 3.32 18.56
N ASP A 432 -29.24 3.51 19.24
CA ASP A 432 -27.94 3.73 18.59
C ASP A 432 -26.85 2.95 19.33
N GLY A 433 -25.88 2.39 18.60
CA GLY A 433 -24.71 1.69 19.16
C GLY A 433 -23.43 2.24 18.57
N GLY A 434 -22.42 2.55 19.40
CA GLY A 434 -21.11 3.04 18.99
C GLY A 434 -20.93 4.56 18.72
N MET A 435 -19.65 4.95 18.76
CA MET A 435 -18.96 6.22 18.46
C MET A 435 -19.45 7.58 19.01
N ASP A 436 -20.59 7.67 19.71
CA ASP A 436 -21.01 8.95 20.32
C ASP A 436 -21.57 8.85 21.75
N PHE A 437 -21.21 7.80 22.48
CA PHE A 437 -21.67 7.64 23.86
C PHE A 437 -20.71 8.26 24.88
N VAL A 438 -21.25 9.12 25.74
CA VAL A 438 -20.61 9.57 26.98
C VAL A 438 -21.44 9.02 28.14
N HIS A 439 -21.01 7.92 28.77
CA HIS A 439 -21.72 7.35 29.91
C HIS A 439 -21.31 7.99 31.24
N ASN A 440 -22.31 8.24 32.09
CA ASN A 440 -22.15 8.74 33.44
C ASN A 440 -21.82 7.59 34.41
N ILE A 441 -20.67 7.67 35.08
CA ILE A 441 -20.23 6.70 36.10
C ILE A 441 -21.20 6.58 37.31
N HIS A 442 -22.17 7.49 37.46
CA HIS A 442 -23.16 7.48 38.55
C HIS A 442 -24.51 6.85 38.19
N ALA A 443 -24.71 6.34 36.97
CA ALA A 443 -25.95 5.66 36.60
C ALA A 443 -25.96 4.24 37.17
N THR A 444 -26.44 4.07 38.40
CA THR A 444 -26.52 2.77 39.07
C THR A 444 -27.71 1.91 38.61
N GLU A 445 -28.67 2.43 37.84
CA GLU A 445 -29.94 1.69 37.56
C GLU A 445 -30.60 1.92 36.18
N SER A 446 -30.10 2.79 35.29
CA SER A 446 -30.71 2.98 33.96
C SER A 446 -29.77 3.64 32.96
N CYS A 447 -29.97 3.34 31.67
CA CYS A 447 -29.39 4.08 30.55
C CYS A 447 -30.03 5.49 30.41
N ASP A 448 -30.01 6.32 31.46
CA ASP A 448 -30.57 7.68 31.39
C ASP A 448 -29.54 8.69 30.84
N ASP A 449 -29.84 9.20 29.64
CA ASP A 449 -29.10 10.23 28.90
C ASP A 449 -29.36 11.65 29.45
N ILE A 450 -28.62 12.10 30.47
CA ILE A 450 -28.52 13.54 30.78
C ILE A 450 -27.08 13.91 31.17
N SER A 451 -26.42 14.74 30.35
CA SER A 451 -25.03 15.19 30.53
C SER A 451 -24.91 16.59 31.17
N THR A 452 -23.92 16.77 32.03
CA THR A 452 -23.02 17.93 32.02
C THR A 452 -21.60 17.46 32.36
N LEU A 453 -20.66 17.69 31.44
CA LEU A 453 -19.26 17.24 31.48
C LEU A 453 -18.51 17.64 32.77
N ILE A 454 -17.64 16.76 33.31
CA ILE A 454 -16.16 16.90 33.53
C ILE A 454 -15.55 15.48 33.80
N GLU A 455 -15.23 14.71 32.73
CA GLU A 455 -14.45 13.42 32.68
C GLU A 455 -14.93 12.18 33.49
N PRO A 456 -14.74 10.90 33.06
CA PRO A 456 -14.20 10.31 31.81
C PRO A 456 -15.26 9.55 30.97
N LYS A 457 -14.97 9.21 29.70
CA LYS A 457 -15.85 8.45 28.80
C LYS A 457 -15.68 6.94 29.01
N TYR A 458 -16.71 6.26 29.52
CA TYR A 458 -16.76 4.79 29.65
C TYR A 458 -17.95 4.22 28.90
N TYR A 459 -17.90 2.92 28.58
CA TYR A 459 -18.86 2.16 27.78
C TYR A 459 -20.14 1.84 28.55
N CYS A 460 -21.26 1.60 27.83
CA CYS A 460 -22.53 1.27 28.49
C CYS A 460 -22.39 -0.08 29.18
N ILE A 461 -22.93 -0.15 30.39
CA ILE A 461 -22.42 -1.00 31.47
C ILE A 461 -22.83 -2.47 31.31
N ALA A 462 -23.92 -2.78 30.60
CA ALA A 462 -24.29 -4.19 30.38
C ALA A 462 -25.28 -4.42 29.24
N ILE A 463 -25.24 -5.62 28.65
CA ILE A 463 -26.41 -6.22 27.97
C ILE A 463 -27.20 -6.99 29.01
N TYR A 464 -28.50 -6.69 29.11
CA TYR A 464 -29.41 -7.35 30.04
C TYR A 464 -30.15 -8.50 29.36
N ILE A 465 -29.95 -9.68 29.92
CA ILE A 465 -30.71 -10.88 29.59
C ILE A 465 -31.70 -11.13 30.71
N CYS A 466 -33.00 -11.06 30.41
CA CYS A 466 -34.07 -11.34 31.37
C CYS A 466 -34.61 -12.75 31.15
N ILE A 467 -34.59 -13.55 32.23
CA ILE A 467 -35.17 -14.89 32.23
C ILE A 467 -36.29 -14.93 33.27
N LYS A 468 -37.53 -15.12 32.80
CA LYS A 468 -38.69 -15.28 33.67
C LYS A 468 -38.91 -16.75 33.97
N ILE A 469 -39.09 -17.06 35.24
CA ILE A 469 -39.19 -18.42 35.75
C ILE A 469 -40.50 -18.53 36.54
N ARG A 470 -41.29 -19.59 36.28
CA ARG A 470 -42.64 -19.77 36.81
C ARG A 470 -42.85 -21.09 37.51
#